data_AF-A0A2L2YJZ1-F1
#
_entry.id   AF-A0A2L2YJZ1-F1
#
_cell.length_a   1.000
_cell.length_b   1.000
_cell.length_c   1.000
_cell.angle_alpha   90.00
_cell.angle_beta   90.00
_cell.angle_gamma   90.00
#
_symmetry.space_group_name_H-M   'P 1'
#
loop_
_entity.id
_entity.type
_entity.pdbx_description
1 polymer ?
#
loop_
_entity_poly.entity_id
_entity_poly.type
_entity_poly.pdbx_seq_one_letter_code
_entity_poly.pdbx_strand_id
1 'polypeptide(L)'
;PCVWKELLLAAIGEQFADCVEEGDDVCGVSVTVREKDDVIQIWNSDGTRSVPQNIMKKVYELVPGVRFSTEYYRPHFTHRAYEGEKGVGY
;
A
#
# COMPACT_ATOMS: atom_id res chain seq x y z
N PRO A 1 5.55 7.36 -14.60
CA PRO A 1 5.37 8.76 -14.13
C PRO A 1 3.95 9.11 -13.69
N CYS A 2 2.91 8.76 -14.47
CA CYS A 2 1.51 9.06 -14.13
C CYS A 2 1.07 8.43 -12.80
N VAL A 3 1.27 7.11 -12.64
CA VAL A 3 0.81 6.35 -11.46
C VAL A 3 1.30 6.92 -10.14
N TRP A 4 2.61 7.12 -10.00
CA TRP A 4 3.19 7.63 -8.74
C TRP A 4 2.66 9.01 -8.36
N LYS A 5 2.50 9.90 -9.35
CA LYS A 5 1.97 11.24 -9.12
C LYS A 5 0.50 11.19 -8.67
N GLU A 6 -0.35 10.42 -9.35
CA GLU A 6 -1.77 10.30 -8.98
C GLU A 6 -1.94 9.65 -7.59
N LEU A 7 -1.14 8.64 -7.26
CA LEU A 7 -1.14 8.03 -5.93
C LEU A 7 -0.70 9.00 -4.84
N LEU A 8 0.35 9.80 -5.07
CA LEU A 8 0.78 10.82 -4.13
C LEU A 8 -0.30 11.89 -3.92
N LEU A 9 -0.93 12.37 -5.00
CA LEU A 9 -2.03 13.35 -4.92
C LEU A 9 -3.23 12.78 -4.16
N ALA A 10 -3.57 11.51 -4.38
CA ALA A 10 -4.64 10.84 -3.65
C ALA A 10 -4.31 10.65 -2.17
N ALA A 11 -3.06 10.32 -1.84
CA ALA A 11 -2.59 10.16 -0.46
C ALA A 11 -2.65 11.49 0.31
N ILE A 12 -2.05 12.57 -0.20
CA ILE A 12 -2.09 13.88 0.48
C ILE A 12 -3.50 14.50 0.51
N GLY A 13 -4.38 14.05 -0.38
CA GLY A 13 -5.79 14.44 -0.42
C GLY A 13 -6.68 13.57 0.46
N GLU A 14 -6.12 12.66 1.25
CA GLU A 14 -6.82 11.75 2.15
C GLU A 14 -7.90 10.90 1.45
N GLN A 15 -7.72 10.61 0.15
CA GLN A 15 -8.74 9.94 -0.65
C GLN A 15 -8.85 8.43 -0.38
N PHE A 16 -7.96 7.88 0.44
CA PHE A 16 -7.97 6.48 0.85
C PHE A 16 -8.62 6.24 2.22
N ALA A 17 -8.99 7.28 2.97
CA ALA A 17 -9.57 7.15 4.30
C ALA A 17 -10.82 6.25 4.32
N ASP A 18 -11.68 6.35 3.29
CA ASP A 18 -12.89 5.52 3.16
C ASP A 18 -12.62 4.13 2.54
N CYS A 19 -11.36 3.80 2.23
CA CYS A 19 -10.97 2.53 1.60
C CYS A 19 -10.52 1.46 2.60
N VAL A 20 -10.42 1.81 3.89
CA VAL A 20 -9.98 0.94 4.98
C VAL A 20 -11.10 0.78 6.03
N GLU A 21 -10.98 -0.21 6.91
CA GLU A 21 -11.94 -0.41 8.01
C GLU A 21 -11.74 0.61 9.13
N GLU A 22 -12.76 0.76 9.99
CA GLU A 22 -12.67 1.62 11.16
C GLU A 22 -11.51 1.20 12.08
N GLY A 23 -10.63 2.15 12.36
CA GLY A 23 -9.41 1.92 13.16
C GLY A 23 -8.22 1.38 12.37
N ASP A 24 -8.28 1.38 11.03
CA ASP A 24 -7.12 1.27 10.14
C ASP A 24 -6.97 2.57 9.32
N ASP A 25 -5.79 2.76 8.72
CA ASP A 25 -5.44 3.95 7.94
C ASP A 25 -4.35 3.63 6.92
N VAL A 26 -4.31 4.37 5.81
CA VAL A 26 -3.19 4.31 4.87
C VAL A 26 -2.04 5.16 5.41
N CYS A 27 -1.05 4.48 5.99
CA CYS A 27 0.07 5.13 6.66
C CYS A 27 1.22 5.51 5.71
N GLY A 28 1.19 5.06 4.45
CA GLY A 28 2.21 5.46 3.48
C GLY A 28 2.07 4.83 2.11
N VAL A 29 2.83 5.38 1.16
CA VAL A 29 2.99 4.83 -0.18
C VAL A 29 4.46 4.82 -0.56
N SER A 30 4.90 3.81 -1.30
CA SER A 30 6.26 3.73 -1.83
C SER A 30 6.30 3.16 -3.23
N VAL A 31 7.36 3.46 -3.96
CA VAL A 31 7.65 2.92 -5.29
C VAL A 31 9.06 2.35 -5.33
N THR A 32 9.18 1.16 -5.90
CA THR A 32 10.47 0.56 -6.25
C THR A 32 10.57 0.48 -7.76
N VAL A 33 11.50 1.24 -8.33
CA VAL A 33 11.78 1.21 -9.79
C VAL A 33 12.71 0.04 -10.10
N ARG A 34 12.38 -0.76 -11.11
CA ARG A 34 13.20 -1.91 -11.53
C ARG A 34 13.33 -1.95 -13.05
N GLU A 35 14.23 -2.80 -13.54
CA GLU A 35 14.48 -2.93 -14.98
C GLU A 35 13.29 -3.50 -15.76
N LYS A 36 12.56 -4.45 -15.17
CA LYS A 36 11.42 -5.11 -15.82
C LYS A 36 10.09 -4.41 -15.53
N ASP A 37 9.74 -4.33 -14.25
CA ASP A 37 8.47 -3.82 -13.78
C ASP A 37 8.65 -2.99 -12.51
N ASP A 38 8.04 -1.82 -12.48
CA ASP A 38 7.96 -0.99 -11.28
C ASP A 38 6.95 -1.60 -10.30
N VAL A 39 7.28 -1.54 -9.01
CA VAL A 39 6.42 -2.02 -7.93
C VAL A 39 5.92 -0.85 -7.12
N ILE A 40 4.61 -0.70 -7.04
CA ILE A 40 3.94 0.24 -6.14
C ILE A 40 3.53 -0.52 -4.87
N GLN A 41 3.70 0.12 -3.72
CA GLN A 41 3.28 -0.41 -2.43
C GLN A 41 2.46 0.66 -1.71
N ILE A 42 1.33 0.24 -1.14
CA ILE A 42 0.47 1.04 -0.28
C ILE A 42 0.48 0.36 1.08
N TRP A 43 0.77 1.13 2.12
CA TRP A 43 0.97 0.66 3.48
C TRP A 43 -0.23 1.04 4.32
N ASN A 44 -0.80 0.07 5.02
CA ASN A 44 -1.85 0.30 6.00
C ASN A 44 -1.30 0.13 7.43
N SER A 45 -1.95 0.76 8.39
CA SER A 45 -1.50 0.83 9.78
C SER A 45 -1.58 -0.52 10.51
N ASP A 46 -2.58 -1.35 10.17
CA ASP A 46 -2.84 -2.61 10.86
C ASP A 46 -2.91 -3.81 9.90
N GLY A 47 -1.81 -4.58 9.87
CA GLY A 47 -1.70 -5.80 9.07
C GLY A 47 -2.57 -6.97 9.52
N THR A 48 -3.18 -6.89 10.70
CA THR A 48 -3.92 -8.01 11.32
C THR A 48 -5.41 -8.01 10.97
N ARG A 49 -5.88 -6.93 10.35
CA ARG A 49 -7.28 -6.71 9.97
C ARG A 49 -7.62 -7.29 8.61
N SER A 50 -8.86 -7.06 8.16
CA SER A 50 -9.31 -7.49 6.86
C SER A 50 -8.49 -6.81 5.75
N VAL A 51 -8.37 -7.51 4.62
CA VAL A 51 -7.64 -6.98 3.47
C VAL A 51 -8.40 -5.76 2.92
N PRO A 52 -7.76 -4.59 2.75
CA PRO A 52 -8.43 -3.39 2.29
C PRO A 52 -8.69 -3.45 0.77
N GLN A 53 -9.67 -4.25 0.36
CA GLN A 53 -9.99 -4.51 -1.06
C GLN A 53 -10.40 -3.23 -1.81
N ASN A 54 -10.96 -2.25 -1.10
CA ASN A 54 -11.38 -0.96 -1.67
C ASN A 54 -10.20 -0.10 -2.12
N ILE A 55 -9.00 -0.28 -1.55
CA ILE A 55 -7.81 0.46 -1.98
C ILE A 55 -7.52 0.16 -3.45
N MET A 56 -7.52 -1.11 -3.86
CA MET A 56 -7.22 -1.46 -5.25
C MET A 56 -8.27 -0.90 -6.21
N LYS A 57 -9.56 -0.96 -5.84
CA LYS A 57 -10.62 -0.32 -6.61
C LYS A 57 -10.35 1.17 -6.82
N LYS A 58 -9.99 1.89 -5.75
CA LYS A 58 -9.63 3.31 -5.82
C LYS A 58 -8.41 3.56 -6.71
N VAL A 59 -7.39 2.71 -6.65
CA VAL A 59 -6.22 2.80 -7.55
C VAL A 59 -6.63 2.67 -9.01
N TYR A 60 -7.49 1.71 -9.36
CA TYR A 60 -7.99 1.56 -10.74
C TYR A 60 -8.79 2.79 -11.21
N GLU A 61 -9.56 3.42 -10.32
CA GLU A 61 -10.28 4.67 -10.62
C GLU A 61 -9.35 5.85 -10.86
N LEU A 62 -8.24 5.96 -10.12
CA LEU A 62 -7.24 7.02 -10.27
C LEU A 62 -6.44 6.88 -11.57
N VAL A 63 -6.20 5.65 -12.03
CA VAL A 63 -5.37 5.37 -13.22
C VAL A 63 -6.02 4.36 -14.18
N PRO A 64 -7.16 4.70 -14.81
CA PRO A 64 -7.97 3.76 -15.59
C PRO A 64 -7.28 3.18 -16.84
N GLY A 65 -6.18 3.77 -17.30
CA GLY A 65 -5.39 3.30 -18.44
C GLY A 65 -4.22 2.38 -18.09
N VAL A 66 -4.02 2.07 -16.81
CA VAL A 66 -2.86 1.32 -16.33
C VAL A 66 -3.24 -0.12 -16.06
N ARG A 67 -2.48 -1.05 -16.63
CA ARG A 67 -2.64 -2.48 -16.39
C ARG A 67 -1.66 -2.92 -15.31
N PHE A 68 -2.18 -3.42 -14.20
CA PHE A 68 -1.39 -4.05 -13.15
C PHE A 68 -1.26 -5.55 -13.44
N SER A 69 -0.03 -6.08 -13.35
CA SER A 69 0.27 -7.48 -13.69
C SER A 69 0.00 -8.44 -12.54
N THR A 70 0.26 -8.00 -11.31
CA THR A 70 0.03 -8.78 -10.09
C THR A 70 -0.38 -7.83 -8.96
N GLU A 71 -1.42 -8.22 -8.22
CA GLU A 71 -1.87 -7.53 -7.01
C GLU A 71 -1.99 -8.55 -5.88
N TYR A 72 -1.49 -8.21 -4.70
CA TYR A 72 -1.63 -9.03 -3.51
C TYR A 72 -1.45 -8.18 -2.25
N TYR A 73 -2.04 -8.65 -1.16
CA TYR A 73 -1.82 -8.10 0.17
C TYR A 73 -0.86 -8.99 0.95
N ARG A 74 0.10 -8.38 1.67
CA ARG A 74 1.04 -9.08 2.54
C ARG A 74 1.17 -8.32 3.87
N PRO A 75 0.62 -8.86 4.97
CA PRO A 75 0.87 -8.29 6.28
C PRO A 75 2.37 -8.27 6.58
N HIS A 76 2.87 -7.17 7.14
CA HIS A 76 4.30 -6.98 7.38
C HIS A 76 4.93 -8.12 8.22
N PHE A 77 4.20 -8.63 9.22
CA PHE A 77 4.65 -9.74 10.08
C PHE A 77 4.80 -11.09 9.37
N THR A 78 4.27 -11.24 8.16
CA THR A 78 4.45 -12.45 7.34
C THR A 78 5.69 -12.39 6.45
N HIS A 79 6.34 -11.22 6.38
CA HIS A 79 7.52 -11.05 5.56
C HIS A 79 8.72 -11.76 6.19
N ARG A 80 9.54 -12.45 5.38
CA ARG A 80 10.70 -13.21 5.88
C ARG A 80 11.72 -12.33 6.61
N ALA A 81 11.81 -11.06 6.23
CA ALA A 81 12.69 -10.07 6.87
C ALA A 81 12.02 -9.34 8.05
N TYR A 82 10.90 -9.84 8.59
CA TYR A 82 10.27 -9.25 9.76
C TYR A 82 11.18 -9.40 10.98
N GLU A 83 11.69 -8.28 11.50
CA GLU A 83 12.62 -8.24 12.64
C GLU A 83 11.91 -8.17 14.01
N GLY A 84 10.57 -8.18 14.06
CA GLY A 84 9.81 -8.17 15.31
C GLY A 84 10.16 -7.00 16.24
N GLU A 85 9.88 -7.14 17.53
CA GLU A 85 10.42 -6.24 18.53
C GLU A 85 11.93 -6.47 18.65
N LYS A 86 12.72 -5.44 18.36
CA LYS A 86 14.14 -5.42 18.75
C LYS A 86 14.18 -5.34 20.27
N GLY A 87 14.37 -6.50 20.91
CA GLY A 87 14.59 -6.56 22.35
C GLY A 87 15.69 -5.58 22.73
N VAL A 88 15.38 -4.66 23.65
CA VAL A 88 16.36 -3.76 24.23
C VAL A 88 17.39 -4.66 24.92
N GLY A 89 18.57 -4.79 24.31
CA GLY A 89 19.68 -5.53 24.92
C GLY A 89 20.03 -4.90 26.26
N TYR A 90 19.91 -5.68 27.33
CA TYR A 90 20.49 -5.36 28.63
C TYR A 90 22.02 -5.50 28.59
#